data_AF-A0A6A6MYY1-F1
#
_entry.id   AF-A0A6A6MYY1-F1
#
_cell.length_a   1.000
_cell.length_b   1.000
_cell.length_c   1.000
_cell.angle_alpha   90.00
_cell.angle_beta   90.00
_cell.angle_gamma   90.00
#
_symmetry.space_group_name_H-M   'P 1'
#
loop_
_entity.id
_entity.type
_entity.pdbx_description
1 polymer ?
#
loop_
_entity_poly.entity_id
_entity_poly.type
_entity_poly.pdbx_seq_one_letter_code
_entity_poly.pdbx_strand_id
1 'polypeptide(L)'
;MDFRKLFLHSSLLVLHFAFSSSKDTITINQTIHDGDFLISRENNFALGFFSPGSSRFRYLGIWFRKVREQTVVWVANRDDPINGSSGVLSIDQYGNLVLHSYHNLKVPVWSTNVSVEATDTCVVAQLLDTGNLVLFDDRSKSTVWESFDHPTDTMLPGMKLGLDRRTGMNRFLISWRSAADPGTGNFSLQINPKGSPQVFIYWGTKYIWRGFPWPWKSYAYIFNASFVNNQNETYAAYSVSDASAILRLMLDYSGLLKKIIWQEKDGKWNEFQSTPRSPCDPYGHCGTYGICDPEFLSRRFECDCLPGYEPNPQGTGIF
;
A
#
# COMPACT_ATOMS: atom_id res chain seq x y z
N MET A 1 62.97 -13.99 9.53
CA MET A 1 62.20 -12.74 9.43
C MET A 1 61.16 -12.92 8.34
N ASP A 2 59.84 -12.92 8.53
CA ASP A 2 59.03 -12.89 9.75
C ASP A 2 57.62 -13.36 9.34
N PHE A 3 57.46 -14.68 9.10
CA PHE A 3 56.16 -15.29 8.75
C PHE A 3 55.10 -15.17 9.86
N ARG A 4 55.47 -14.62 11.02
CA ARG A 4 54.57 -14.30 12.13
C ARG A 4 53.80 -12.98 11.97
N LYS A 5 54.18 -12.08 11.04
CA LYS A 5 53.49 -10.79 10.86
C LYS A 5 52.32 -10.80 9.86
N LEU A 6 52.25 -11.78 8.94
CA LEU A 6 51.14 -11.89 7.99
C LEU A 6 49.89 -12.54 8.59
N PHE A 7 50.03 -13.30 9.68
CA PHE A 7 48.88 -13.93 10.36
C PHE A 7 48.15 -12.96 11.31
N LEU A 8 48.79 -11.85 11.70
CA LEU A 8 48.22 -10.83 12.61
C LEU A 8 47.46 -9.70 11.88
N HIS A 9 47.50 -9.64 10.54
CA HIS A 9 46.65 -8.73 9.75
C HIS A 9 45.47 -9.42 9.08
N SER A 10 45.49 -10.76 8.94
CA SER A 10 44.33 -11.54 8.51
C SER A 10 43.32 -11.78 9.65
N SER A 11 43.79 -11.75 10.90
CA SER A 11 42.97 -11.99 12.10
C SER A 11 42.20 -10.76 12.61
N LEU A 12 42.40 -9.57 12.03
CA LEU A 12 41.66 -8.35 12.40
C LEU A 12 40.51 -7.99 11.44
N LEU A 13 40.33 -8.72 10.34
CA LEU A 13 39.25 -8.49 9.35
C LEU A 13 38.09 -9.49 9.46
N VAL A 14 38.03 -10.26 10.55
CA VAL A 14 36.96 -11.26 10.79
C VAL A 14 35.99 -10.81 11.90
N LEU A 15 36.18 -9.64 12.51
CA LEU A 15 35.44 -9.22 13.71
C LEU A 15 34.29 -8.22 13.49
N HIS A 16 33.84 -7.94 12.26
CA HIS A 16 32.71 -7.02 12.01
C HIS A 16 31.62 -7.56 11.07
N PHE A 17 31.56 -8.88 10.87
CA PHE A 17 30.27 -9.48 10.52
C PHE A 17 29.62 -9.93 11.81
N ALA A 18 29.14 -8.95 12.59
CA ALA A 18 27.97 -9.22 13.40
C ALA A 18 26.91 -9.69 12.40
N PHE A 19 26.67 -11.00 12.36
CA PHE A 19 25.45 -11.54 11.78
C PHE A 19 24.33 -10.93 12.61
N SER A 20 23.88 -9.74 12.21
CA SER A 20 22.63 -9.18 12.67
C SER A 20 21.58 -10.17 12.20
N SER A 21 21.19 -11.08 13.08
CA SER A 21 20.05 -11.95 12.84
C SER A 21 18.90 -11.03 12.48
N SER A 22 18.48 -11.11 11.22
CA SER A 22 17.33 -10.38 10.70
C SER A 22 16.12 -10.77 11.54
N LYS A 23 15.64 -9.87 12.39
CA LYS A 23 14.43 -10.10 13.17
C LYS A 23 13.25 -9.72 12.30
N ASP A 24 12.34 -10.66 12.11
CA ASP A 24 11.03 -10.46 11.49
C ASP A 24 9.94 -10.22 12.54
N THR A 25 10.26 -10.38 13.83
CA THR A 25 9.34 -10.26 14.97
C THR A 25 9.77 -9.24 16.03
N ILE A 26 8.78 -8.66 16.72
CA ILE A 26 8.92 -7.82 17.91
C ILE A 26 8.04 -8.41 19.00
N THR A 27 8.58 -8.56 20.22
CA THR A 27 7.83 -8.95 21.42
C THR A 27 7.73 -7.79 22.41
N ILE A 28 6.92 -7.91 23.46
CA ILE A 28 6.65 -6.84 24.45
C ILE A 28 7.92 -6.21 25.05
N ASN A 29 9.00 -6.97 25.23
CA ASN A 29 10.25 -6.48 25.80
C ASN A 29 11.23 -5.93 24.76
N GLN A 30 10.80 -5.78 23.50
CA GLN A 30 11.61 -5.33 22.39
C GLN A 30 11.04 -4.02 21.83
N THR A 31 11.96 -3.19 21.38
CA THR A 31 11.70 -1.88 20.78
C THR A 31 12.44 -1.80 19.45
N ILE A 32 11.92 -1.01 18.52
CA ILE A 32 12.62 -0.61 17.30
C ILE A 32 12.81 0.89 17.37
N HIS A 33 14.07 1.32 17.37
CA HIS A 33 14.43 2.73 17.31
C HIS A 33 14.65 3.19 15.87
N ASP A 34 14.74 4.50 15.70
CA ASP A 34 15.20 5.07 14.46
C ASP A 34 16.60 4.55 14.09
N GLY A 35 16.74 3.97 12.89
CA GLY A 35 17.95 3.31 12.40
C GLY A 35 17.89 1.77 12.47
N ASP A 36 16.99 1.23 13.28
CA ASP A 36 16.72 -0.21 13.34
C ASP A 36 15.71 -0.63 12.24
N PHE A 37 15.75 -1.91 11.87
CA PHE A 37 14.84 -2.50 10.90
C PHE A 37 14.28 -3.84 11.37
N LEU A 38 12.99 -4.04 11.15
CA LEU A 38 12.38 -5.37 11.09
C LEU A 38 12.43 -5.84 9.63
N ILE A 39 12.92 -7.04 9.37
CA ILE A 39 13.10 -7.53 8.00
C ILE A 39 12.39 -8.88 7.89
N SER A 40 11.54 -9.03 6.87
CA SER A 40 10.80 -10.26 6.63
C SER A 40 11.74 -11.45 6.37
N ARG A 41 11.31 -12.66 6.66
CA ARG A 41 12.18 -13.86 6.68
C ARG A 41 12.93 -14.11 5.36
N GLU A 42 12.32 -13.89 4.21
CA GLU A 42 12.95 -14.03 2.89
C GLU A 42 13.60 -12.73 2.36
N ASN A 43 13.74 -11.71 3.22
CA ASN A 43 14.25 -10.39 2.90
C ASN A 43 13.45 -9.70 1.79
N ASN A 44 12.14 -9.96 1.67
CA ASN A 44 11.28 -9.31 0.67
C ASN A 44 10.91 -7.89 1.09
N PHE A 45 10.62 -7.69 2.38
CA PHE A 45 10.17 -6.42 2.94
C PHE A 45 10.99 -6.03 4.17
N ALA A 46 11.05 -4.73 4.42
CA ALA A 46 11.56 -4.18 5.67
C ALA A 46 10.58 -3.14 6.22
N LEU A 47 10.49 -3.08 7.54
CA LEU A 47 9.79 -2.05 8.32
C LEU A 47 10.83 -1.24 9.08
N GLY A 48 10.69 0.07 9.09
CA GLY A 48 11.53 0.97 9.89
C GLY A 48 11.22 2.43 9.66
N PHE A 49 12.10 3.30 10.17
CA PHE A 49 11.95 4.74 10.06
C PHE A 49 12.54 5.28 8.76
N PHE A 50 11.82 6.19 8.10
CA PHE A 50 12.29 6.84 6.88
C PHE A 50 11.87 8.32 6.83
N SER A 51 12.49 9.06 5.91
CA SER A 51 12.13 10.44 5.58
C SER A 51 11.97 10.58 4.07
N PRO A 52 10.84 11.12 3.59
CA PRO A 52 10.66 11.40 2.17
C PRO A 52 11.49 12.63 1.76
N GLY A 53 12.23 12.51 0.65
CA GLY A 53 13.05 13.60 0.10
C GLY A 53 14.08 14.15 1.11
N SER A 54 14.09 15.47 1.30
CA SER A 54 14.97 16.17 2.25
C SER A 54 14.26 16.57 3.55
N SER A 55 13.08 16.00 3.82
CA SER A 55 12.28 16.34 5.00
C SER A 55 12.96 15.89 6.31
N ARG A 56 12.77 16.69 7.37
CA ARG A 56 13.16 16.32 8.75
C ARG A 56 12.11 15.47 9.47
N PHE A 57 10.94 15.30 8.85
CA PHE A 57 9.89 14.46 9.37
C PHE A 57 10.25 12.98 9.20
N ARG A 58 9.97 12.21 10.25
CA ARG A 58 10.16 10.77 10.30
C ARG A 58 8.82 10.05 10.33
N TYR A 59 8.76 9.00 9.55
CA TYR A 59 7.61 8.13 9.41
C TYR A 59 8.06 6.69 9.62
N LEU A 60 7.21 5.89 10.24
CA LEU A 60 7.35 4.44 10.25
C LEU A 60 6.66 3.87 9.01
N GLY A 61 7.37 3.09 8.21
CA GLY A 61 6.82 2.52 6.99
C GLY A 61 7.42 1.18 6.60
N ILE A 62 6.76 0.51 5.65
CA ILE A 62 7.19 -0.75 5.05
C ILE A 62 7.63 -0.46 3.62
N TRP A 63 8.73 -1.07 3.17
CA TRP A 63 9.21 -0.97 1.79
C TRP A 63 9.79 -2.29 1.29
N PHE A 64 9.93 -2.41 -0.03
CA PHE A 64 10.63 -3.54 -0.65
C PHE A 64 12.11 -3.50 -0.31
N ARG A 65 12.63 -4.58 0.28
CA ARG A 65 14.05 -4.66 0.68
C ARG A 65 14.98 -4.98 -0.48
N LYS A 66 14.50 -5.73 -1.48
CA LYS A 66 15.28 -6.13 -2.68
C LYS A 66 15.35 -5.03 -3.74
N VAL A 67 14.53 -4.00 -3.63
CA VAL A 67 14.49 -2.87 -4.57
C VAL A 67 15.51 -1.82 -4.12
N ARG A 68 16.36 -1.36 -5.04
CA ARG A 68 17.44 -0.41 -4.72
C ARG A 68 16.92 0.98 -4.36
N GLU A 69 15.85 1.40 -5.01
CA GLU A 69 15.10 2.62 -4.68
C GLU A 69 14.21 2.37 -3.46
N GLN A 70 14.29 3.20 -2.43
CA GLN A 70 13.46 3.06 -1.23
C GLN A 70 11.98 3.29 -1.59
N THR A 71 11.27 2.19 -1.87
CA THR A 71 9.90 2.21 -2.34
C THR A 71 8.95 1.82 -1.22
N VAL A 72 8.44 2.83 -0.53
CA VAL A 72 7.51 2.67 0.58
C VAL A 72 6.13 2.26 0.06
N VAL A 73 5.53 1.26 0.71
CA VAL A 73 4.24 0.66 0.33
C VAL A 73 3.19 0.76 1.45
N TRP A 74 3.61 1.13 2.66
CA TRP A 74 2.74 1.34 3.81
C TRP A 74 3.39 2.32 4.77
N VAL A 75 2.59 3.18 5.42
CA VAL A 75 3.03 4.21 6.37
C VAL A 75 2.07 4.26 7.55
N ALA A 76 2.58 4.10 8.77
CA ALA A 76 1.77 4.07 9.99
C ALA A 76 1.25 5.48 10.35
N ASN A 77 2.18 6.39 10.64
CA ASN A 77 1.91 7.74 11.14
C ASN A 77 1.89 8.77 10.02
N ARG A 78 1.18 8.48 8.93
CA ARG A 78 1.24 9.28 7.69
C ARG A 78 0.77 10.73 7.88
N ASP A 79 -0.18 10.96 8.78
CA ASP A 79 -0.73 12.29 9.08
C ASP A 79 -0.13 12.95 10.34
N ASP A 80 0.57 12.15 11.17
CA ASP A 80 1.22 12.60 12.42
C ASP A 80 2.73 12.29 12.38
N PRO A 81 3.53 13.04 11.58
CA PRO A 81 4.96 12.83 11.50
C PRO A 81 5.70 13.10 12.81
N ILE A 82 6.76 12.34 13.07
CA ILE A 82 7.68 12.63 14.17
C ILE A 82 8.74 13.63 13.70
N ASN A 83 9.04 14.65 14.51
CA ASN A 83 10.12 15.58 14.21
C ASN A 83 11.46 14.99 14.67
N GLY A 84 12.41 14.85 13.73
CA GLY A 84 13.73 14.26 14.01
C GLY A 84 13.69 12.76 14.34
N SER A 85 14.83 12.20 14.71
CA SER A 85 15.04 10.75 14.90
C SER A 85 14.66 10.25 16.29
N SER A 86 13.51 10.67 16.80
CA SER A 86 13.06 10.39 18.16
C SER A 86 12.02 9.26 18.26
N GLY A 87 11.78 8.55 17.16
CA GLY A 87 10.74 7.52 17.08
C GLY A 87 11.12 6.21 17.76
N VAL A 88 10.14 5.61 18.44
CA VAL A 88 10.26 4.27 19.05
C VAL A 88 8.97 3.49 18.81
N LEU A 89 9.08 2.33 18.16
CA LEU A 89 8.00 1.37 18.00
C LEU A 89 8.14 0.26 19.06
N SER A 90 7.05 -0.08 19.73
CA SER A 90 7.02 -1.14 20.74
C SER A 90 5.61 -1.73 20.90
N ILE A 91 5.50 -2.86 21.59
CA ILE A 91 4.22 -3.36 22.08
C ILE A 91 4.06 -2.91 23.53
N ASP A 92 2.94 -2.27 23.86
CA ASP A 92 2.68 -1.82 25.23
C ASP A 92 2.20 -2.97 26.14
N GLN A 93 1.99 -2.65 27.42
CA GLN A 93 1.53 -3.61 28.43
C GLN A 93 0.11 -4.18 28.18
N TYR A 94 -0.63 -3.61 27.23
CA TYR A 94 -1.96 -4.07 26.82
C TYR A 94 -1.93 -4.86 25.51
N GLY A 95 -0.73 -5.18 25.02
CA GLY A 95 -0.54 -5.92 23.77
C GLY A 95 -0.80 -5.07 22.52
N ASN A 96 -0.88 -3.74 22.64
CA ASN A 96 -1.12 -2.84 21.51
C ASN A 96 0.22 -2.45 20.88
N LEU A 97 0.31 -2.43 19.54
CA LEU A 97 1.49 -1.91 18.85
C LEU A 97 1.40 -0.39 18.82
N VAL A 98 2.40 0.28 19.42
CA VAL A 98 2.40 1.72 19.65
C VAL A 98 3.68 2.37 19.12
N LEU A 99 3.53 3.56 18.55
CA LEU A 99 4.61 4.41 18.09
C LEU A 99 4.67 5.68 18.94
N HIS A 100 5.78 5.90 19.61
CA HIS A 100 6.02 7.11 20.43
C HIS A 100 7.14 7.97 19.84
N SER A 101 7.13 9.26 20.21
CA SER A 101 8.30 10.12 20.13
C SER A 101 8.92 10.24 21.54
N TYR A 102 10.25 10.20 21.66
CA TYR A 102 10.93 10.41 22.94
C TYR A 102 10.56 11.73 23.64
N HIS A 103 10.12 12.74 22.90
CA HIS A 103 9.67 14.00 23.49
C HIS A 103 8.33 13.87 24.24
N ASN A 104 7.52 12.85 23.94
CA ASN A 104 6.26 12.57 24.63
C ASN A 104 5.95 11.06 24.63
N LEU A 105 6.41 10.36 25.67
CA LEU A 105 6.13 8.94 25.88
C LEU A 105 4.74 8.66 26.46
N LYS A 106 3.96 9.69 26.84
CA LYS A 106 2.64 9.49 27.46
C LYS A 106 1.54 9.27 26.43
N VAL A 107 1.66 9.88 25.26
CA VAL A 107 0.67 9.81 24.19
C VAL A 107 1.34 9.24 22.95
N PRO A 108 0.88 8.09 22.42
CA PRO A 108 1.42 7.56 21.18
C PRO A 108 1.07 8.49 20.01
N VAL A 109 2.02 8.64 19.10
CA VAL A 109 1.83 9.32 17.81
C VAL A 109 0.93 8.47 16.90
N TRP A 110 1.01 7.15 17.04
CA TRP A 110 0.16 6.20 16.33
C TRP A 110 0.03 4.91 17.14
N SER A 111 -1.10 4.21 17.02
CA SER A 111 -1.26 2.86 17.56
C SER A 111 -2.24 2.03 16.75
N THR A 112 -2.20 0.71 16.94
CA THR A 112 -3.17 -0.22 16.32
C THR A 112 -4.58 -0.14 16.92
N ASN A 113 -4.73 0.56 18.05
CA ASN A 113 -5.98 0.71 18.80
C ASN A 113 -6.68 -0.61 19.15
N VAL A 114 -5.88 -1.65 19.43
CA VAL A 114 -6.35 -2.92 19.97
C VAL A 114 -6.09 -2.98 21.46
N SER A 115 -6.91 -3.74 22.18
CA SER A 115 -6.68 -4.07 23.59
C SER A 115 -6.81 -5.57 23.73
N VAL A 116 -5.72 -6.23 24.09
CA VAL A 116 -5.70 -7.66 24.39
C VAL A 116 -5.58 -7.82 25.90
N GLU A 117 -6.18 -8.86 26.49
CA GLU A 117 -5.89 -9.24 27.89
C GLU A 117 -4.45 -9.79 28.00
N ALA A 118 -3.47 -8.90 27.84
CA ALA A 118 -2.05 -9.21 27.82
C ALA A 118 -1.52 -9.37 29.25
N THR A 119 -1.90 -10.46 29.92
CA THR A 119 -1.34 -10.78 31.24
C THR A 119 0.04 -11.44 31.16
N ASP A 120 0.56 -11.78 29.98
CA ASP A 120 1.91 -12.32 29.76
C ASP A 120 2.31 -12.24 28.27
N THR A 121 3.57 -12.57 27.98
CA THR A 121 4.37 -12.46 26.73
C THR A 121 3.80 -13.09 25.43
N CYS A 122 2.49 -13.19 25.27
CA CYS A 122 1.83 -13.92 24.17
C CYS A 122 1.59 -13.10 22.90
N VAL A 123 1.80 -11.79 22.91
CA VAL A 123 1.58 -10.94 21.73
C VAL A 123 2.89 -10.69 20.98
N VAL A 124 2.87 -10.93 19.67
CA VAL A 124 4.02 -10.76 18.78
C VAL A 124 3.60 -9.94 17.56
N ALA A 125 4.35 -8.89 17.24
CA ALA A 125 4.25 -8.22 15.95
C ALA A 125 5.21 -8.88 14.97
N GLN A 126 4.75 -9.27 13.78
CA GLN A 126 5.58 -9.93 12.77
C GLN A 126 5.41 -9.30 11.40
N LEU A 127 6.51 -9.04 10.69
CA LEU A 127 6.48 -8.64 9.28
C LEU A 127 6.60 -9.88 8.40
N LEU A 128 5.51 -10.21 7.70
CA LEU A 128 5.45 -11.34 6.77
C LEU A 128 6.12 -11.02 5.43
N ASP A 129 6.52 -12.06 4.70
CA ASP A 129 7.11 -11.94 3.35
C ASP A 129 6.13 -11.47 2.27
N THR A 130 4.84 -11.37 2.60
CA THR A 130 3.82 -10.69 1.79
C THR A 130 3.87 -9.16 1.94
N GLY A 131 4.61 -8.65 2.93
CA GLY A 131 4.62 -7.25 3.33
C GLY A 131 3.57 -6.91 4.39
N ASN A 132 2.77 -7.89 4.84
CA ASN A 132 1.79 -7.68 5.89
C ASN A 132 2.47 -7.68 7.27
N LEU A 133 2.41 -6.55 7.97
CA LEU A 133 2.70 -6.47 9.39
C LEU A 133 1.48 -6.93 10.18
N VAL A 134 1.62 -8.02 10.93
CA VAL A 134 0.55 -8.61 11.74
C VAL A 134 0.86 -8.50 13.21
N LEU A 135 -0.18 -8.30 14.02
CA LEU A 135 -0.13 -8.44 15.47
C LEU A 135 -0.88 -9.71 15.83
N PHE A 136 -0.15 -10.70 16.34
CA PHE A 136 -0.66 -12.04 16.62
C PHE A 136 -0.75 -12.28 18.12
N ASP A 137 -1.91 -12.75 18.59
CA ASP A 137 -2.09 -13.23 19.96
C ASP A 137 -1.92 -14.76 19.98
N ASP A 138 -0.83 -15.21 20.61
CA ASP A 138 -0.49 -16.62 20.72
C ASP A 138 -1.46 -17.40 21.63
N ARG A 139 -2.18 -16.72 22.53
CA ARG A 139 -3.14 -17.37 23.43
C ARG A 139 -4.40 -17.77 22.69
N SER A 140 -5.00 -16.84 21.95
CA SER A 140 -6.18 -17.09 21.12
C SER A 140 -5.84 -17.75 19.77
N LYS A 141 -4.54 -17.82 19.42
CA LYS A 141 -4.04 -18.28 18.11
C LYS A 141 -4.68 -17.51 16.95
N SER A 142 -4.83 -16.20 17.11
CA SER A 142 -5.49 -15.34 16.12
C SER A 142 -4.71 -14.05 15.87
N THR A 143 -4.76 -13.58 14.62
CA THR A 143 -4.37 -12.21 14.26
C THR A 143 -5.39 -11.22 14.83
N VAL A 144 -4.93 -10.28 15.65
CA VAL A 144 -5.78 -9.24 16.27
C VAL A 144 -5.73 -7.92 15.50
N TRP A 145 -4.67 -7.70 14.70
CA TRP A 145 -4.53 -6.55 13.82
C TRP A 145 -3.60 -6.89 12.64
N GLU A 146 -3.85 -6.30 11.47
CA GLU A 146 -2.96 -6.43 10.31
C GLU A 146 -2.91 -5.16 9.45
N SER A 147 -1.73 -4.85 8.91
CA SER A 147 -1.52 -3.68 8.04
C SER A 147 -2.30 -3.73 6.73
N PHE A 148 -2.60 -4.92 6.22
CA PHE A 148 -3.36 -5.11 4.99
C PHE A 148 -4.81 -4.62 5.10
N ASP A 149 -5.33 -4.53 6.32
CA ASP A 149 -6.63 -3.95 6.63
C ASP A 149 -6.58 -2.41 6.65
N HIS A 150 -5.40 -1.83 6.82
CA HIS A 150 -5.17 -0.38 6.87
C HIS A 150 -4.22 0.09 5.76
N PRO A 151 -4.56 -0.09 4.48
CA PRO A 151 -3.72 0.33 3.36
C PRO A 151 -3.46 1.84 3.35
N THR A 152 -2.37 2.25 2.68
CA THR A 152 -2.08 3.66 2.39
C THR A 152 -2.44 3.99 0.94
N ASP A 153 -1.46 4.24 0.08
CA ASP A 153 -1.66 4.52 -1.35
C ASP A 153 -1.41 3.31 -2.23
N THR A 154 -0.87 2.23 -1.67
CA THR A 154 -0.37 1.06 -2.39
C THR A 154 -1.16 -0.19 -2.00
N MET A 155 -1.44 -1.02 -3.01
CA MET A 155 -1.97 -2.36 -2.88
C MET A 155 -0.91 -3.35 -3.36
N LEU A 156 -0.57 -4.31 -2.50
CA LEU A 156 0.34 -5.42 -2.75
C LEU A 156 -0.42 -6.69 -3.16
N PRO A 157 0.25 -7.70 -3.75
CA PRO A 157 -0.39 -8.98 -4.03
C PRO A 157 -0.97 -9.61 -2.77
N GLY A 158 -2.20 -10.12 -2.85
CA GLY A 158 -2.91 -10.74 -1.71
C GLY A 158 -3.70 -9.77 -0.82
N MET A 159 -3.52 -8.45 -0.97
CA MET A 159 -4.39 -7.48 -0.30
C MET A 159 -5.82 -7.51 -0.86
N LYS A 160 -6.80 -7.14 -0.04
CA LYS A 160 -8.19 -6.95 -0.43
C LYS A 160 -8.55 -5.47 -0.44
N LEU A 161 -9.08 -4.98 -1.56
CA LEU A 161 -9.68 -3.66 -1.68
C LEU A 161 -11.21 -3.82 -1.64
N GLY A 162 -11.89 -3.30 -0.64
CA GLY A 162 -13.35 -3.36 -0.55
C GLY A 162 -13.89 -3.65 0.84
N LEU A 163 -15.17 -4.01 0.89
CA LEU A 163 -15.98 -4.11 2.11
C LEU A 163 -16.06 -5.55 2.62
N ASP A 164 -15.63 -5.75 3.85
CA ASP A 164 -16.04 -6.87 4.68
C ASP A 164 -17.38 -6.54 5.35
N ARG A 165 -18.44 -7.26 4.98
CA ARG A 165 -19.81 -7.02 5.46
C ARG A 165 -20.03 -7.57 6.87
N ARG A 166 -19.19 -8.49 7.35
CA ARG A 166 -19.27 -9.02 8.72
C ARG A 166 -18.75 -8.04 9.75
N THR A 167 -17.64 -7.36 9.43
CA THR A 167 -16.98 -6.41 10.34
C THR A 167 -17.37 -4.96 10.06
N GLY A 168 -17.91 -4.67 8.86
CA GLY A 168 -18.14 -3.31 8.38
C GLY A 168 -16.88 -2.62 7.85
N MET A 169 -15.74 -3.34 7.83
CA MET A 169 -14.45 -2.78 7.45
C MET A 169 -14.36 -2.57 5.94
N ASN A 170 -14.16 -1.33 5.51
CA ASN A 170 -13.94 -0.97 4.11
C ASN A 170 -12.47 -0.63 3.87
N ARG A 171 -11.78 -1.45 3.08
CA ARG A 171 -10.36 -1.28 2.73
C ARG A 171 -10.25 -0.51 1.43
N PHE A 172 -9.55 0.62 1.45
CA PHE A 172 -9.41 1.47 0.27
C PHE A 172 -8.10 2.24 0.25
N LEU A 173 -7.63 2.61 -0.94
CA LEU A 173 -6.39 3.37 -1.05
C LEU A 173 -6.68 4.86 -0.96
N ILE A 174 -5.77 5.61 -0.35
CA ILE A 174 -5.74 7.07 -0.36
C ILE A 174 -4.35 7.50 -0.79
N SER A 175 -4.27 8.31 -1.84
CA SER A 175 -3.01 8.81 -2.39
C SER A 175 -2.19 9.54 -1.32
N TRP A 176 -0.88 9.59 -1.50
CA TRP A 176 -0.06 10.57 -0.80
C TRP A 176 -0.47 12.00 -1.20
N ARG A 177 -0.14 12.98 -0.35
CA ARG A 177 -0.42 14.39 -0.63
C ARG A 177 0.48 14.93 -1.73
N SER A 178 1.73 14.48 -1.77
CA SER A 178 2.68 14.76 -2.85
C SER A 178 3.78 13.71 -2.92
N ALA A 179 4.67 13.79 -3.91
CA ALA A 179 5.84 12.91 -4.00
C ALA A 179 6.75 12.92 -2.76
N ALA A 180 6.74 14.00 -1.98
CA ALA A 180 7.59 14.18 -0.79
C ALA A 180 6.79 14.26 0.54
N ASP A 181 5.48 14.05 0.50
CA ASP A 181 4.61 14.11 1.69
C ASP A 181 3.61 12.94 1.68
N PRO A 182 3.83 11.91 2.53
CA PRO A 182 2.97 10.72 2.61
C PRO A 182 1.64 10.98 3.31
N GLY A 183 1.41 12.18 3.83
CA GLY A 183 0.12 12.58 4.40
C GLY A 183 -1.06 12.30 3.48
N THR A 184 -2.24 12.30 4.05
CA THR A 184 -3.49 12.04 3.33
C THR A 184 -3.66 13.05 2.18
N GLY A 185 -3.72 12.50 0.97
CA GLY A 185 -3.95 13.24 -0.27
C GLY A 185 -5.43 13.35 -0.64
N ASN A 186 -5.68 13.83 -1.86
CA ASN A 186 -7.03 14.17 -2.33
C ASN A 186 -7.75 13.04 -3.07
N PHE A 187 -7.02 12.00 -3.47
CA PHE A 187 -7.55 10.92 -4.29
C PHE A 187 -7.73 9.65 -3.46
N SER A 188 -8.83 8.93 -3.71
CA SER A 188 -9.03 7.61 -3.13
C SER A 188 -9.54 6.59 -4.15
N LEU A 189 -9.16 5.33 -3.97
CA LEU A 189 -9.59 4.20 -4.79
C LEU A 189 -10.48 3.30 -3.94
N GLN A 190 -11.78 3.24 -4.25
CA GLN A 190 -12.78 2.56 -3.44
C GLN A 190 -13.71 1.71 -4.30
N ILE A 191 -14.30 0.66 -3.71
CA ILE A 191 -15.43 -0.03 -4.34
C ILE A 191 -16.72 0.69 -3.97
N ASN A 192 -17.49 1.07 -4.98
CA ASN A 192 -18.86 1.50 -4.81
C ASN A 192 -19.79 0.29 -4.92
N PRO A 193 -20.51 -0.09 -3.85
CA PRO A 193 -21.37 -1.28 -3.87
C PRO A 193 -22.77 -1.02 -4.47
N LYS A 194 -23.10 0.22 -4.87
CA LYS A 194 -24.43 0.55 -5.41
C LYS A 194 -24.66 -0.12 -6.77
N GLY A 195 -25.79 -0.79 -6.93
CA GLY A 195 -26.12 -1.53 -8.15
C GLY A 195 -25.18 -2.72 -8.34
N SER A 196 -24.54 -2.81 -9.50
CA SER A 196 -23.42 -3.72 -9.70
C SER A 196 -22.14 -3.09 -9.14
N PRO A 197 -21.44 -3.73 -8.18
CA PRO A 197 -20.24 -3.16 -7.60
C PRO A 197 -19.15 -2.86 -8.64
N GLN A 198 -18.52 -1.70 -8.51
CA GLN A 198 -17.40 -1.29 -9.36
C GLN A 198 -16.33 -0.58 -8.53
N VAL A 199 -15.08 -0.63 -9.00
CA VAL A 199 -13.99 0.20 -8.45
C VAL A 199 -14.11 1.61 -9.01
N PHE A 200 -13.88 2.62 -8.20
CA PHE A 200 -13.90 4.03 -8.58
C PHE A 200 -12.65 4.74 -8.05
N ILE A 201 -12.16 5.70 -8.83
CA ILE A 201 -11.23 6.73 -8.33
C ILE A 201 -12.06 7.96 -8.00
N TYR A 202 -11.86 8.49 -6.80
CA TYR A 202 -12.52 9.67 -6.28
C TYR A 202 -11.52 10.82 -6.13
N TRP A 203 -11.98 12.04 -6.39
CA TRP A 203 -11.35 13.27 -5.89
C TRP A 203 -12.29 13.90 -4.86
N GLY A 204 -11.98 13.72 -3.57
CA GLY A 204 -12.93 13.98 -2.49
C GLY A 204 -14.20 13.13 -2.67
N THR A 205 -15.32 13.76 -3.02
CA THR A 205 -16.61 13.08 -3.26
C THR A 205 -16.95 12.90 -4.74
N LYS A 206 -16.14 13.44 -5.67
CA LYS A 206 -16.40 13.38 -7.11
C LYS A 206 -15.83 12.11 -7.71
N TYR A 207 -16.58 11.45 -8.60
CA TYR A 207 -16.07 10.34 -9.41
C TYR A 207 -15.16 10.88 -10.51
N ILE A 208 -13.93 10.37 -10.60
CA ILE A 208 -12.95 10.72 -11.65
C ILE A 208 -12.84 9.62 -12.68
N TRP A 209 -12.96 8.36 -12.25
CA TRP A 209 -12.91 7.18 -13.10
C TRP A 209 -13.75 6.06 -12.50
N ARG A 210 -14.26 5.16 -13.35
CA ARG A 210 -14.89 3.91 -12.92
C ARG A 210 -14.31 2.72 -13.66
N GLY A 211 -14.16 1.61 -12.95
CA GLY A 211 -13.80 0.32 -13.51
C GLY A 211 -15.01 -0.44 -14.05
N PHE A 212 -14.76 -1.66 -14.49
CA PHE A 212 -15.80 -2.54 -15.00
C PHE A 212 -16.75 -3.02 -13.90
N PRO A 213 -18.06 -3.15 -14.20
CA PRO A 213 -19.03 -3.67 -13.25
C PRO A 213 -18.88 -5.18 -13.04
N TRP A 214 -19.20 -5.65 -11.83
CA TRP A 214 -19.28 -7.07 -11.51
C TRP A 214 -20.57 -7.72 -12.09
N PRO A 215 -20.55 -8.96 -12.61
CA PRO A 215 -19.39 -9.83 -12.76
C PRO A 215 -18.55 -9.43 -13.97
N TRP A 216 -17.26 -9.17 -13.72
CA TRP A 216 -16.26 -8.99 -14.77
C TRP A 216 -15.40 -10.24 -14.85
N LYS A 217 -15.20 -10.78 -16.06
CA LYS A 217 -14.27 -11.89 -16.28
C LYS A 217 -12.84 -11.35 -16.32
N SER A 218 -12.01 -11.82 -15.41
CA SER A 218 -10.57 -11.55 -15.43
C SER A 218 -9.94 -12.21 -16.66
N TYR A 219 -9.10 -11.47 -17.39
CA TYR A 219 -8.26 -12.03 -18.44
C TYR A 219 -6.92 -12.42 -17.81
N ALA A 220 -6.48 -13.66 -17.99
CA ALA A 220 -5.22 -14.14 -17.45
C ALA A 220 -4.04 -13.42 -18.11
N TYR A 221 -3.22 -12.74 -17.30
CA TYR A 221 -1.94 -12.17 -17.68
C TYR A 221 -0.96 -12.29 -16.49
N ILE A 222 0.13 -11.54 -16.47
CA ILE A 222 1.06 -11.44 -15.32
C ILE A 222 0.32 -10.97 -14.04
N PHE A 223 -0.74 -10.18 -14.23
CA PHE A 223 -1.61 -9.64 -13.19
C PHE A 223 -2.96 -10.36 -13.21
N ASN A 224 -3.22 -11.22 -12.23
CA ASN A 224 -4.49 -11.93 -12.11
C ASN A 224 -5.42 -11.17 -11.16
N ALA A 225 -6.33 -10.39 -11.72
CA ALA A 225 -7.35 -9.71 -10.94
C ALA A 225 -8.46 -10.69 -10.52
N SER A 226 -8.96 -10.56 -9.30
CA SER A 226 -10.19 -11.20 -8.84
C SER A 226 -11.15 -10.16 -8.30
N PHE A 227 -12.44 -10.35 -8.58
CA PHE A 227 -13.51 -9.53 -8.02
C PHE A 227 -14.56 -10.47 -7.42
N VAL A 228 -14.65 -10.45 -6.10
CA VAL A 228 -15.61 -11.24 -5.33
C VAL A 228 -16.72 -10.34 -4.82
N ASN A 229 -17.97 -10.80 -4.95
CA ASN A 229 -19.14 -10.15 -4.39
C ASN A 229 -20.11 -11.22 -3.89
N ASN A 230 -20.16 -11.42 -2.57
CA ASN A 230 -21.03 -12.40 -1.92
C ASN A 230 -21.66 -11.81 -0.63
N GLN A 231 -22.33 -12.65 0.16
CA GLN A 231 -23.03 -12.22 1.38
C GLN A 231 -22.08 -11.71 2.48
N ASN A 232 -20.84 -12.18 2.52
CA ASN A 232 -19.85 -11.84 3.54
C ASN A 232 -18.95 -10.68 3.13
N GLU A 233 -18.57 -10.59 1.86
CA GLU A 233 -17.59 -9.60 1.41
C GLU A 233 -17.77 -9.20 -0.05
N THR A 234 -17.38 -7.96 -0.35
CA THR A 234 -17.27 -7.42 -1.70
C THR A 234 -15.88 -6.80 -1.85
N TYR A 235 -14.98 -7.44 -2.58
CA TYR A 235 -13.61 -6.96 -2.73
C TYR A 235 -13.02 -7.26 -4.11
N ALA A 236 -12.03 -6.45 -4.48
CA ALA A 236 -11.09 -6.70 -5.55
C ALA A 236 -9.75 -7.11 -4.92
N ALA A 237 -9.10 -8.10 -5.50
CA ALA A 237 -7.74 -8.51 -5.14
C ALA A 237 -6.94 -8.81 -6.40
N TYR A 238 -5.64 -8.96 -6.26
CA TYR A 238 -4.82 -9.47 -7.33
C TYR A 238 -3.71 -10.38 -6.82
N SER A 239 -3.28 -11.27 -7.69
CA SER A 239 -2.09 -12.09 -7.52
C SER A 239 -1.16 -11.94 -8.72
N VAL A 240 0.09 -12.36 -8.53
CA VAL A 240 1.12 -12.38 -9.57
C VAL A 240 1.42 -13.83 -9.91
N SER A 241 1.45 -14.17 -11.20
CA SER A 241 1.67 -15.55 -11.67
C SER A 241 3.09 -16.05 -11.39
N ASP A 242 4.08 -15.15 -11.44
CA ASP A 242 5.47 -15.41 -11.11
C ASP A 242 5.79 -14.79 -9.75
N ALA A 243 6.07 -15.62 -8.74
CA ALA A 243 6.38 -15.17 -7.39
C ALA A 243 7.67 -14.34 -7.30
N SER A 244 8.56 -14.41 -8.31
CA SER A 244 9.77 -13.59 -8.38
C SER A 244 9.51 -12.16 -8.88
N ALA A 245 8.37 -11.92 -9.53
CA ALA A 245 8.03 -10.61 -10.06
C ALA A 245 7.54 -9.67 -8.95
N ILE A 246 8.26 -8.56 -8.75
CA ILE A 246 7.87 -7.51 -7.80
C ILE A 246 6.94 -6.53 -8.52
N LEU A 247 5.65 -6.61 -8.19
CA LEU A 247 4.58 -5.79 -8.79
C LEU A 247 3.73 -5.12 -7.71
N ARG A 248 3.41 -3.85 -7.92
CA ARG A 248 2.52 -3.08 -7.05
C ARG A 248 1.49 -2.27 -7.82
N LEU A 249 0.33 -2.07 -7.20
CA LEU A 249 -0.66 -1.09 -7.62
C LEU A 249 -0.56 0.12 -6.70
N MET A 250 -0.44 1.33 -7.24
CA MET A 250 -0.32 2.55 -6.46
C MET A 250 -1.28 3.61 -6.98
N LEU A 251 -2.03 4.24 -6.08
CA LEU A 251 -2.77 5.45 -6.36
C LEU A 251 -1.85 6.66 -6.15
N ASP A 252 -1.34 7.17 -7.26
CA ASP A 252 -0.39 8.29 -7.29
C ASP A 252 -1.04 9.60 -6.80
N TYR A 253 -0.23 10.53 -6.27
CA TYR A 253 -0.69 11.84 -5.82
C TYR A 253 -1.32 12.68 -6.95
N SER A 254 -1.07 12.35 -8.22
CA SER A 254 -1.73 12.93 -9.40
C SER A 254 -3.13 12.36 -9.69
N GLY A 255 -3.59 11.35 -8.94
CA GLY A 255 -4.89 10.70 -9.13
C GLY A 255 -4.88 9.56 -10.14
N LEU A 256 -3.70 9.13 -10.60
CA LEU A 256 -3.54 7.97 -11.47
C LEU A 256 -3.37 6.70 -10.64
N LEU A 257 -4.20 5.68 -10.91
CA LEU A 257 -3.93 4.32 -10.47
C LEU A 257 -2.91 3.69 -11.43
N LYS A 258 -1.69 3.48 -10.95
CA LYS A 258 -0.57 2.92 -11.71
C LYS A 258 -0.35 1.46 -11.34
N LYS A 259 -0.11 0.63 -12.35
CA LYS A 259 0.44 -0.73 -12.19
C LYS A 259 1.89 -0.71 -12.62
N ILE A 260 2.76 -1.05 -11.69
CA ILE A 260 4.19 -0.83 -11.85
C ILE A 260 4.94 -2.12 -11.47
N ILE A 261 5.90 -2.51 -12.30
CA ILE A 261 6.72 -3.70 -12.12
C ILE A 261 8.19 -3.29 -11.98
N TRP A 262 8.90 -3.90 -11.04
CA TRP A 262 10.33 -3.67 -10.89
C TRP A 262 11.10 -4.47 -11.95
N GLN A 263 11.99 -3.79 -12.69
CA GLN A 263 12.87 -4.44 -13.65
C GLN A 263 14.30 -4.42 -13.13
N GLU A 264 14.78 -5.56 -12.63
CA GLU A 264 16.12 -5.67 -12.02
C GLU A 264 17.24 -5.29 -13.00
N LYS A 265 17.08 -5.63 -14.29
CA LYS A 265 18.06 -5.28 -15.34
C LYS A 265 18.25 -3.77 -15.51
N ASP A 266 17.15 -3.03 -15.38
CA ASP A 266 17.14 -1.58 -15.57
C ASP A 266 17.34 -0.82 -14.24
N GLY A 267 17.22 -1.51 -13.10
CA GLY A 267 17.28 -0.93 -11.77
C GLY A 267 16.21 0.14 -11.53
N LYS A 268 15.03 0.00 -12.15
CA LYS A 268 13.95 0.99 -12.05
C LYS A 268 12.56 0.33 -12.09
N TRP A 269 11.59 1.10 -11.60
CA TRP A 269 10.18 0.81 -11.74
C TRP A 269 9.68 1.16 -13.15
N ASN A 270 9.08 0.19 -13.83
CA ASN A 270 8.44 0.39 -15.12
C ASN A 270 6.91 0.37 -14.96
N GLU A 271 6.27 1.49 -15.30
CA GLU A 271 4.82 1.57 -15.44
C GLU A 271 4.41 0.89 -16.74
N PHE A 272 3.60 -0.17 -16.64
CA PHE A 272 3.06 -0.84 -17.83
C PHE A 272 1.59 -0.50 -18.07
N GLN A 273 0.88 0.00 -17.05
CA GLN A 273 -0.50 0.47 -17.18
C GLN A 273 -0.79 1.56 -16.16
N SER A 274 -1.59 2.55 -16.55
CA SER A 274 -2.15 3.57 -15.65
C SER A 274 -3.57 3.95 -16.09
N THR A 275 -4.39 4.38 -15.13
CA THR A 275 -5.76 4.85 -15.39
C THR A 275 -6.14 5.98 -14.42
N PRO A 276 -6.90 7.01 -14.84
CA PRO A 276 -7.33 7.30 -16.22
C PRO A 276 -6.16 7.75 -17.12
N ARG A 277 -6.12 7.30 -18.38
CA ARG A 277 -5.08 7.69 -19.36
C ARG A 277 -5.63 7.97 -20.75
N SER A 278 -6.68 7.27 -21.15
CA SER A 278 -7.39 7.53 -22.41
C SER A 278 -8.29 8.77 -22.29
N PRO A 279 -8.51 9.54 -23.38
CA PRO A 279 -9.51 10.62 -23.40
C PRO A 279 -10.91 10.19 -22.95
N CYS A 280 -11.24 8.90 -23.10
CA CYS A 280 -12.53 8.33 -22.71
C CYS A 280 -12.61 7.80 -21.28
N ASP A 281 -11.50 7.78 -20.55
CA ASP A 281 -11.45 7.26 -19.18
C ASP A 281 -12.12 8.19 -18.14
N PRO A 282 -12.01 9.54 -18.24
CA PRO A 282 -12.67 10.44 -17.30
C PRO A 282 -14.17 10.16 -17.17
N TYR A 283 -14.61 10.06 -15.93
CA TYR A 283 -16.00 9.72 -15.62
C TYR A 283 -16.97 10.77 -16.19
N GLY A 284 -17.91 10.31 -17.01
CA GLY A 284 -18.98 11.16 -17.57
C GLY A 284 -18.55 12.04 -18.73
N HIS A 285 -17.40 11.78 -19.39
CA HIS A 285 -16.86 12.59 -20.49
C HIS A 285 -17.89 12.94 -21.58
N CYS A 286 -18.67 11.96 -22.06
CA CYS A 286 -19.65 12.16 -23.13
C CYS A 286 -21.08 12.47 -22.67
N GLY A 287 -21.29 12.76 -21.38
CA GLY A 287 -22.62 13.06 -20.84
C GLY A 287 -23.58 11.87 -20.84
N THR A 288 -24.86 12.14 -20.56
CA THR A 288 -25.92 11.11 -20.58
C THR A 288 -26.18 10.66 -22.01
N TYR A 289 -26.37 9.35 -22.19
CA TYR A 289 -26.65 8.73 -23.50
C TYR A 289 -25.58 8.93 -24.59
N GLY A 290 -24.39 9.40 -24.21
CA GLY A 290 -23.21 9.46 -25.07
C GLY A 290 -22.30 8.26 -24.88
N ILE A 291 -21.62 7.86 -25.95
CA ILE A 291 -20.55 6.86 -25.94
C ILE A 291 -19.25 7.51 -26.42
N CYS A 292 -18.15 7.19 -25.75
CA CYS A 292 -16.83 7.71 -26.10
C CYS A 292 -16.11 6.70 -27.00
N ASP A 293 -15.57 7.16 -28.12
CA ASP A 293 -14.72 6.39 -29.02
C ASP A 293 -13.25 6.86 -28.89
N PRO A 294 -12.35 6.04 -28.31
CA PRO A 294 -10.95 6.42 -28.18
C PRO A 294 -10.21 6.47 -29.53
N GLU A 295 -10.79 5.91 -30.62
CA GLU A 295 -10.23 5.91 -31.97
C GLU A 295 -10.84 7.02 -32.87
N PHE A 296 -11.32 8.11 -32.25
CA PHE A 296 -11.94 9.28 -32.89
C PHE A 296 -11.09 9.97 -33.97
N LEU A 297 -9.79 9.64 -34.11
CA LEU A 297 -8.99 10.13 -35.23
C LEU A 297 -9.63 9.75 -36.60
N SER A 298 -10.43 8.69 -36.62
CA SER A 298 -11.20 8.27 -37.81
C SER A 298 -12.60 8.90 -37.89
N ARG A 299 -13.16 9.38 -36.77
CA ARG A 299 -14.51 9.95 -36.64
C ARG A 299 -14.40 11.27 -35.90
N ARG A 300 -14.44 12.40 -36.62
CA ARG A 300 -14.26 13.81 -36.18
C ARG A 300 -14.54 14.23 -34.71
N PHE A 301 -15.35 13.50 -33.94
CA PHE A 301 -15.73 13.80 -32.55
C PHE A 301 -15.45 12.62 -31.63
N GLU A 302 -14.96 12.89 -30.41
CA GLU A 302 -14.68 11.87 -29.39
C GLU A 302 -15.94 11.20 -28.81
N CYS A 303 -17.08 11.90 -28.90
CA CYS A 303 -18.34 11.48 -28.32
C CYS A 303 -19.41 11.35 -29.40
N ASP A 304 -20.07 10.20 -29.43
CA ASP A 304 -21.22 9.90 -30.29
C ASP A 304 -22.47 9.68 -29.43
N CYS A 305 -23.65 9.93 -29.99
CA CYS A 305 -24.91 9.54 -29.36
C CYS A 305 -25.12 8.03 -29.47
N LEU A 306 -25.69 7.43 -28.42
CA LEU A 306 -26.20 6.06 -28.52
C LEU A 306 -27.30 5.96 -29.60
N PRO A 307 -27.51 4.78 -30.20
CA PRO A 307 -28.58 4.59 -31.18
C PRO A 307 -29.94 5.05 -30.64
N GLY A 308 -30.61 5.93 -31.41
CA GLY A 308 -31.90 6.52 -31.03
C GLY A 308 -31.83 7.85 -30.27
N TYR A 309 -30.63 8.40 -30.05
CA TYR A 309 -30.42 9.70 -29.42
C TYR A 309 -29.81 10.70 -30.41
N GLU A 310 -30.08 11.99 -30.18
CA GLU A 310 -29.57 13.10 -30.99
C GLU A 310 -28.82 14.13 -30.12
N PRO A 311 -27.83 14.86 -30.66
CA PRO A 311 -27.10 15.88 -29.92
C PRO A 311 -28.02 17.02 -29.45
N ASN A 312 -27.87 17.46 -28.19
CA ASN A 312 -28.57 18.65 -27.72
C ASN A 312 -27.93 19.91 -28.35
N PRO A 313 -28.66 20.72 -29.14
CA PRO A 313 -28.12 21.91 -29.77
C PRO A 313 -27.68 23.02 -28.80
N GLN A 314 -28.02 22.95 -27.51
CA GLN A 314 -27.66 23.97 -26.52
C GLN A 314 -26.33 23.74 -25.79
N GLY A 315 -25.62 22.63 -26.02
CA GLY A 315 -24.29 22.39 -25.43
C GLY A 315 -24.26 22.27 -23.89
N THR A 316 -25.40 22.39 -23.22
CA THR A 316 -25.61 22.09 -21.81
C THR A 316 -26.47 20.83 -21.74
N GLY A 317 -25.89 19.77 -21.19
CA GLY A 317 -26.48 18.43 -21.17
C GLY A 317 -27.83 18.33 -20.44
N ILE A 318 -28.35 17.10 -20.50
CA ILE A 318 -29.64 16.58 -20.02
C ILE A 318 -30.70 16.54 -21.13
N PHE A 319 -30.79 15.37 -21.77
CA PHE A 319 -32.06 14.70 -22.02
C PHE A 319 -32.13 13.51 -21.06
#